data_AF-A0A1J5HHL7-F1
#
_entry.id   AF-A0A1J5HHL7-F1
#
_cell.length_a   1.000
_cell.length_b   1.000
_cell.length_c   1.000
_cell.angle_alpha   90.00
_cell.angle_beta   90.00
_cell.angle_gamma   90.00
#
_symmetry.space_group_name_H-M   'P 1'
#
loop_
_entity.id
_entity.type
_entity.pdbx_description
1 polymer ?
#
loop_
_entity_poly.entity_id
_entity_poly.type
_entity_poly.pdbx_seq_one_letter_code
_entity_poly.pdbx_strand_id
1 'polypeptide(L)'
;MKKLIAIFGVVSILTMSGCWLKDKDDDGEEMTDEEIEEILEESAADEPDPVDAEFEAELNSYIEILSKEDSSVADCDSLTDSDLKDTCQQKFVYEEAVASGNQDKCSELTDAYDQETCMAAIAQ
;
A
#
# COMPACT_ATOMS: atom_id res chain seq x y z
N MET A 1 23.41 -18.26 27.61
CA MET A 1 23.44 -17.64 26.27
C MET A 1 22.10 -16.99 26.00
N LYS A 2 22.05 -15.68 25.81
CA LYS A 2 21.24 -14.98 24.80
C LYS A 2 21.48 -13.49 24.97
N LYS A 3 22.06 -12.91 23.93
CA LYS A 3 22.41 -11.50 23.82
C LYS A 3 21.13 -10.73 23.50
N LEU A 4 21.00 -9.55 24.13
CA LEU A 4 20.00 -8.54 23.82
C LEU A 4 20.11 -8.17 22.35
N ILE A 5 19.04 -8.35 21.58
CA ILE A 5 18.89 -7.74 20.26
C ILE A 5 17.98 -6.54 20.48
N ALA A 6 18.59 -5.38 20.57
CA ALA A 6 17.92 -4.09 20.47
C ALA A 6 17.49 -3.90 19.01
N ILE A 7 16.19 -3.98 18.75
CA ILE A 7 15.64 -3.48 17.49
C ILE A 7 15.26 -2.03 17.76
N PHE A 8 16.14 -1.14 17.31
CA PHE A 8 15.90 0.29 17.27
C PHE A 8 14.64 0.55 16.45
N GLY A 9 13.68 1.22 17.09
CA GLY A 9 12.49 1.73 16.43
C GLY A 9 12.87 2.69 15.31
N VAL A 10 12.28 2.45 14.16
CA VAL A 10 12.06 3.48 13.15
C VAL A 10 10.55 3.64 13.07
N VAL A 11 9.98 4.26 14.11
CA VAL A 11 8.67 4.91 14.03
C VAL A 11 8.90 6.18 13.22
N SER A 12 8.89 6.03 11.90
CA SER A 12 8.82 7.16 10.98
C SER A 12 7.40 7.71 11.01
N ILE A 13 7.16 8.57 11.99
CA ILE A 13 6.52 9.88 11.87
C ILE A 13 5.43 9.95 10.79
N LEU A 14 4.20 9.67 11.20
CA LEU A 14 3.05 10.41 10.70
C LEU A 14 2.94 11.69 11.52
N THR A 15 3.37 12.81 10.94
CA THR A 15 2.74 14.10 11.26
C THR A 15 2.52 14.92 10.01
N MET A 16 1.26 15.28 9.88
CA MET A 16 0.60 16.00 8.80
C MET A 16 1.20 17.37 8.52
N SER A 17 0.98 17.80 7.27
CA SER A 17 0.67 19.16 6.83
C SER A 17 0.65 20.25 7.91
N GLY A 18 1.54 21.24 7.73
CA GLY A 18 1.12 22.65 7.69
C GLY A 18 0.93 23.39 9.01
N CYS A 19 1.72 24.45 9.13
CA CYS A 19 1.36 25.74 9.71
C CYS A 19 1.56 25.98 11.23
N TRP A 20 2.62 26.75 11.50
CA TRP A 20 2.66 27.96 12.33
C TRP A 20 2.23 27.88 13.80
N LEU A 21 3.25 28.03 14.66
CA LEU A 21 3.20 28.71 15.96
C LEU A 21 2.01 29.67 16.11
N LYS A 22 1.03 29.31 16.94
CA LYS A 22 0.21 30.28 17.67
C LYS A 22 -0.15 29.70 19.03
N ASP A 23 0.02 30.56 20.02
CA ASP A 23 -0.04 30.37 21.46
C ASP A 23 -1.19 29.50 21.96
N LYS A 24 -0.84 28.65 22.93
CA LYS A 24 -1.73 27.83 23.74
C LYS A 24 -2.29 28.76 24.84
N ASP A 25 -3.53 29.17 24.71
CA ASP A 25 -4.32 29.59 25.87
C ASP A 25 -4.85 28.33 26.58
N ASP A 26 -4.75 28.43 27.89
CA ASP A 26 -4.98 27.47 28.95
C ASP A 26 -6.49 27.30 29.17
N ASP A 27 -7.03 26.11 28.91
CA ASP A 27 -8.29 25.65 29.50
C ASP A 27 -8.01 24.25 30.07
N GLY A 28 -7.83 24.24 31.39
CA GLY A 28 -7.59 23.03 32.16
C GLY A 28 -8.83 22.14 32.21
N GLU A 29 -8.67 20.91 31.73
CA GLU A 29 -9.29 19.76 32.36
C GLU A 29 -8.20 18.71 32.61
N GLU A 30 -7.99 18.44 33.89
CA GLU A 30 -7.11 17.42 34.42
C GLU A 30 -7.75 16.05 34.14
N MET A 31 -7.33 15.40 33.05
CA MET A 31 -7.67 14.00 32.81
C MET A 31 -7.03 13.16 33.92
N THR A 32 -7.87 12.49 34.71
CA THR A 32 -7.44 11.57 35.76
C THR A 32 -6.91 10.27 35.15
N ASP A 33 -5.79 9.76 35.68
CA ASP A 33 -5.09 8.55 35.22
C ASP A 33 -5.98 7.28 35.15
N GLU A 34 -7.16 7.28 35.78
CA GLU A 34 -8.12 6.17 35.79
C GLU A 34 -8.92 6.00 34.48
N GLU A 35 -9.05 7.01 33.62
CA GLU A 35 -9.77 6.88 32.33
C GLU A 35 -8.90 6.26 31.22
N ILE A 36 -7.60 6.04 31.49
CA ILE A 36 -6.64 5.49 30.51
C ILE A 36 -6.63 3.95 30.52
N GLU A 37 -7.06 3.30 31.61
CA GLU A 37 -6.99 1.83 31.73
C GLU A 37 -8.08 1.08 30.95
N GLU A 38 -9.24 1.70 30.67
CA GLU A 38 -10.38 0.98 30.04
C GLU A 38 -10.24 0.81 28.51
N ILE A 39 -9.34 1.56 27.85
CA ILE A 39 -9.10 1.43 26.39
C ILE A 39 -8.07 0.32 26.06
N LEU A 40 -7.37 -0.23 27.06
CA LEU A 40 -6.28 -1.19 26.84
C LEU A 40 -6.72 -2.67 26.80
N GLU A 41 -7.94 -3.01 27.26
CA GLU A 41 -8.43 -4.40 27.26
C GLU A 41 -9.21 -4.83 26.01
N GLU A 42 -9.46 -3.93 25.05
CA GLU A 42 -10.01 -4.29 23.72
C GLU A 42 -8.93 -4.24 22.63
N SER A 43 -7.66 -4.41 23.01
CA SER A 43 -6.66 -4.99 22.10
C SER A 43 -6.81 -6.52 22.13
N ALA A 44 -8.04 -7.00 21.88
CA ALA A 44 -8.23 -8.38 21.50
C ALA A 44 -7.33 -8.59 20.28
N ALA A 45 -6.29 -9.39 20.49
CA ALA A 45 -5.36 -9.81 19.47
C ALA A 45 -6.17 -10.22 18.25
N ASP A 46 -6.18 -9.34 17.24
CA ASP A 46 -6.49 -9.70 15.88
C ASP A 46 -5.30 -10.59 15.48
N GLU A 47 -5.37 -11.87 15.89
CA GLU A 47 -4.48 -12.88 15.35
C GLU A 47 -4.64 -12.74 13.84
N PRO A 48 -3.55 -12.56 13.07
CA PRO A 48 -3.68 -12.43 11.63
C PRO A 48 -4.46 -13.65 11.15
N ASP A 49 -5.63 -13.40 10.55
CA ASP A 49 -6.42 -14.44 9.93
C ASP A 49 -5.46 -15.29 9.08
N PRO A 50 -5.48 -16.62 9.20
CA PRO A 50 -4.58 -17.45 8.43
C PRO A 50 -4.80 -17.11 6.97
N VAL A 51 -3.82 -16.45 6.36
CA VAL A 51 -3.87 -16.09 4.95
C VAL A 51 -4.07 -17.40 4.20
N ASP A 52 -5.11 -17.44 3.36
CA ASP A 52 -5.44 -18.64 2.62
C ASP A 52 -4.21 -19.08 1.83
N ALA A 53 -3.77 -20.33 2.00
CA ALA A 53 -2.61 -20.86 1.29
C ALA A 53 -2.78 -20.77 -0.24
N GLU A 54 -4.03 -20.74 -0.71
CA GLU A 54 -4.36 -20.47 -2.12
C GLU A 54 -4.04 -19.02 -2.51
N PHE A 55 -4.44 -18.04 -1.68
CA PHE A 55 -4.12 -16.62 -1.89
C PHE A 55 -2.61 -16.34 -1.80
N GLU A 56 -1.90 -17.00 -0.87
CA GLU A 56 -0.43 -16.87 -0.81
C GLU A 56 0.25 -17.41 -2.09
N ALA A 57 -0.25 -18.51 -2.65
CA ALA A 57 0.27 -19.06 -3.91
C ALA A 57 -0.02 -18.15 -5.10
N GLU A 58 -1.20 -17.54 -5.14
CA GLU A 58 -1.59 -16.52 -6.13
C GLU A 58 -0.69 -15.29 -6.05
N LEU A 59 -0.46 -14.77 -4.84
CA LEU A 59 0.41 -13.61 -4.62
C LEU A 59 1.86 -13.89 -5.08
N ASN A 60 2.37 -15.10 -4.81
CA ASN A 60 3.68 -15.50 -5.31
C ASN A 60 3.71 -15.56 -6.85
N SER A 61 2.66 -16.08 -7.48
CA SER A 61 2.55 -16.12 -8.95
C SER A 61 2.51 -14.71 -9.55
N TYR A 62 1.77 -13.79 -8.92
CA TYR A 62 1.77 -12.37 -9.28
C TYR A 62 3.19 -11.76 -9.23
N ILE A 63 3.93 -11.98 -8.13
CA ILE A 63 5.30 -11.47 -7.98
C ILE A 63 6.23 -12.06 -9.07
N GLU A 64 6.09 -13.35 -9.37
CA GLU A 64 6.88 -14.01 -10.42
C GLU A 64 6.62 -13.42 -11.81
N ILE A 65 5.36 -13.11 -12.13
CA ILE A 65 5.00 -12.47 -13.40
C ILE A 65 5.69 -11.11 -13.51
N LEU A 66 5.58 -10.27 -12.46
CA LEU A 66 6.16 -8.92 -12.48
C LEU A 66 7.69 -8.88 -12.48
N SER A 67 8.33 -9.97 -12.05
CA SER A 67 9.80 -10.04 -11.97
C SER A 67 10.45 -10.53 -13.27
N LYS A 68 9.66 -11.08 -14.22
CA LYS A 68 10.14 -11.59 -15.50
C LYS A 68 10.13 -10.46 -16.54
N GLU A 69 11.27 -10.24 -17.19
CA GLU A 69 11.46 -9.16 -18.18
C GLU A 69 10.57 -9.32 -19.41
N ASP A 70 10.33 -10.56 -19.85
CA ASP A 70 9.52 -10.87 -21.03
C ASP A 70 8.03 -11.11 -20.72
N SER A 71 7.58 -10.78 -19.50
CA SER A 71 6.17 -10.89 -19.14
C SER A 71 5.31 -9.85 -19.83
N SER A 72 4.03 -10.19 -19.96
CA SER A 72 3.01 -9.40 -20.64
C SER A 72 1.69 -9.46 -19.89
N VAL A 73 0.74 -8.62 -20.32
CA VAL A 73 -0.64 -8.63 -19.79
C VAL A 73 -1.32 -10.01 -19.86
N ALA A 74 -0.94 -10.85 -20.83
CA ALA A 74 -1.49 -12.19 -21.00
C ALA A 74 -1.04 -13.16 -19.90
N ASP A 75 0.13 -12.94 -19.28
CA ASP A 75 0.63 -13.79 -18.20
C ASP A 75 -0.21 -13.65 -16.93
N CYS A 76 -0.85 -12.50 -16.74
CA CYS A 76 -1.82 -12.25 -15.66
C CYS A 76 -3.08 -13.12 -15.77
N ASP A 77 -3.38 -13.71 -16.93
CA ASP A 77 -4.54 -14.61 -17.07
C ASP A 77 -4.41 -15.91 -16.27
N SER A 78 -3.20 -16.22 -15.80
CA SER A 78 -2.94 -17.37 -14.91
C SER A 78 -3.38 -17.15 -13.46
N LEU A 79 -3.63 -15.90 -13.05
CA LEU A 79 -4.15 -15.55 -11.72
C LEU A 79 -5.66 -15.78 -11.70
N THR A 80 -6.18 -16.35 -10.61
CA THR A 80 -7.63 -16.63 -10.48
C THR A 80 -8.33 -15.65 -9.55
N ASP A 81 -7.61 -15.06 -8.60
CA ASP A 81 -8.06 -13.93 -7.81
C ASP A 81 -8.23 -12.71 -8.71
N SER A 82 -9.46 -12.18 -8.73
CA SER A 82 -9.83 -11.11 -9.66
C SER A 82 -9.08 -9.82 -9.36
N ASP A 83 -8.83 -9.50 -8.09
CA ASP A 83 -8.22 -8.24 -7.69
C ASP A 83 -6.72 -8.25 -8.01
N LEU A 84 -6.03 -9.37 -7.75
CA LEU A 84 -4.64 -9.57 -8.17
C LEU A 84 -4.50 -9.59 -9.69
N LYS A 85 -5.43 -10.26 -10.39
CA LYS A 85 -5.44 -10.29 -11.85
C LYS A 85 -5.59 -8.90 -12.45
N ASP A 86 -6.57 -8.13 -11.99
CA ASP A 86 -6.81 -6.78 -12.48
C ASP A 86 -5.60 -5.89 -12.17
N THR A 87 -5.07 -5.94 -10.95
CA THR A 87 -3.86 -5.19 -10.57
C THR A 87 -2.67 -5.53 -11.48
N CYS A 88 -2.45 -6.81 -11.76
CA CYS A 88 -1.42 -7.29 -12.68
C CYS A 88 -1.59 -6.70 -14.08
N GLN A 89 -2.80 -6.77 -14.63
CA GLN A 89 -3.10 -6.27 -15.98
C GLN A 89 -2.92 -4.75 -16.07
N GLN A 90 -3.44 -4.01 -15.09
CA GLN A 90 -3.31 -2.56 -15.01
C GLN A 90 -1.84 -2.11 -14.99
N LYS A 91 -0.98 -2.83 -14.27
CA LYS A 91 0.47 -2.56 -14.24
C LYS A 91 1.12 -2.69 -15.63
N PHE A 92 0.81 -3.73 -16.39
CA PHE A 92 1.36 -3.87 -17.75
C PHE A 92 0.81 -2.83 -18.72
N VAL A 93 -0.47 -2.48 -18.61
CA VAL A 93 -1.06 -1.38 -19.40
C VAL A 93 -0.33 -0.07 -19.13
N TYR A 94 -0.10 0.26 -17.86
CA TYR A 94 0.66 1.44 -17.45
C TYR A 94 2.09 1.42 -18.01
N GLU A 95 2.83 0.33 -17.80
CA GLU A 95 4.23 0.24 -18.22
C GLU A 95 4.38 0.32 -19.74
N GLU A 96 3.47 -0.34 -20.49
CA GLU A 96 3.47 -0.26 -21.94
C GLU A 96 3.10 1.14 -22.44
N ALA A 97 2.11 1.80 -21.82
CA ALA A 97 1.74 3.17 -22.15
C ALA A 97 2.91 4.13 -21.95
N VAL A 98 3.60 4.04 -20.81
CA VAL A 98 4.77 4.87 -20.50
C VAL A 98 5.94 4.56 -21.45
N ALA A 99 6.26 3.29 -21.68
CA ALA A 99 7.37 2.89 -22.54
C ALA A 99 7.15 3.27 -24.01
N SER A 100 5.90 3.24 -24.48
CA SER A 100 5.53 3.58 -25.86
C SER A 100 5.18 5.06 -26.06
N GLY A 101 4.99 5.82 -24.98
CA GLY A 101 4.47 7.19 -25.02
C GLY A 101 3.01 7.27 -25.51
N ASN A 102 2.23 6.20 -25.37
CA ASN A 102 0.87 6.11 -25.89
C ASN A 102 -0.16 6.61 -24.85
N GLN A 103 -0.63 7.84 -25.05
CA GLN A 103 -1.63 8.48 -24.19
C GLN A 103 -3.00 7.80 -24.23
N ASP A 104 -3.41 7.24 -25.37
CA ASP A 104 -4.70 6.54 -25.48
C ASP A 104 -4.71 5.32 -24.57
N LYS A 105 -3.56 4.66 -24.43
CA LYS A 105 -3.39 3.49 -23.57
C LYS A 105 -3.45 3.82 -22.07
N CYS A 106 -3.02 5.01 -21.66
CA CYS A 106 -3.27 5.47 -20.29
C CYS A 106 -4.77 5.53 -19.97
N SER A 107 -5.63 5.81 -20.97
CA SER A 107 -7.09 5.88 -20.76
C SER A 107 -7.74 4.50 -20.61
N GLU A 108 -7.00 3.41 -20.85
CA GLU A 108 -7.44 2.03 -20.57
C GLU A 108 -7.30 1.67 -19.09
N LEU A 109 -6.60 2.49 -18.29
CA LEU A 109 -6.49 2.30 -16.86
C LEU A 109 -7.82 2.55 -16.16
N THR A 110 -8.16 1.75 -15.15
CA THR A 110 -9.47 1.82 -14.48
C THR A 110 -9.58 2.96 -13.48
N ASP A 111 -8.48 3.29 -12.80
CA ASP A 111 -8.44 4.34 -11.79
C ASP A 111 -7.98 5.68 -12.38
N ALA A 112 -8.67 6.76 -12.02
CA ALA A 112 -8.41 8.09 -12.56
C ALA A 112 -7.04 8.65 -12.12
N TYR A 113 -6.57 8.31 -10.92
CA TYR A 113 -5.24 8.70 -10.45
C TYR A 113 -4.15 7.95 -11.25
N ASP A 114 -4.36 6.68 -11.57
CA ASP A 114 -3.44 5.92 -12.43
C ASP A 114 -3.41 6.48 -13.86
N GLN A 115 -4.55 6.90 -14.40
CA GLN A 115 -4.62 7.61 -15.70
C GLN A 115 -3.80 8.92 -15.67
N GLU A 116 -3.97 9.75 -14.64
CA GLU A 116 -3.26 11.03 -14.51
C GLU A 116 -1.75 10.83 -14.36
N THR A 117 -1.34 9.89 -13.50
CA THR A 117 0.08 9.58 -13.28
C THR A 117 0.73 8.99 -14.53
N CYS A 118 0.04 8.13 -15.26
CA CYS A 118 0.50 7.59 -16.55
C CYS A 118 0.72 8.72 -17.57
N MET A 119 -0.26 9.62 -17.73
CA MET A 119 -0.14 10.77 -18.62
C MET A 119 1.02 11.70 -18.24
N ALA A 120 1.24 11.92 -16.94
CA ALA A 120 2.36 12.71 -16.44
C ALA A 120 3.72 12.03 -16.65
N ALA A 121 3.78 10.69 -16.60
CA ALA A 121 4.99 9.93 -16.87
C ALA A 121 5.38 9.96 -18.36
N ILE A 122 4.40 9.93 -19.27
CA ILE A 122 4.63 10.04 -20.72
C ILE A 122 5.13 11.44 -21.13
N ALA A 123 4.72 12.48 -20.40
CA ALA A 123 5.06 13.87 -20.74
C ALA A 123 6.50 14.30 -20.36
N GLN A 124 7.28 13.41 -19.75
CA GLN A 124 8.66 13.66 -19.28
C GLN A 124 9.71 13.24 -20.31
#